data_AF-A0A3Q3GR73-F1
#
_entry.id   AF-A0A3Q3GR73-F1
#
_cell.length_a   1.000
_cell.length_b   1.000
_cell.length_c   1.000
_cell.angle_alpha   90.00
_cell.angle_beta   90.00
_cell.angle_gamma   90.00
#
_symmetry.space_group_name_H-M   'P 1'
#
loop_
_entity.id
_entity.type
_entity.pdbx_description
1 polymer ?
#
loop_
_entity_poly.entity_id
_entity_poly.type
_entity_poly.pdbx_seq_one_letter_code
_entity_poly.pdbx_strand_id
1 'polypeptide(L)'
;MDSSYAVSINKAINTQEVAVKEKHARNILILSLCKGAHTFWAAVNRLPLSSNAVLCWKFCHVFHKLLRDGHPNVIKDSMRNKADLTDMSRMWGHLSEGYGKLCSIYLKLIITKMEFHIKVSCYDCNVAL
;
A
#
# COMPACT_ATOMS: atom_id res chain seq x y z
N MET A 1 -1.56 -1.16 20.84
CA MET A 1 -1.73 -1.39 19.39
C MET A 1 -2.76 -2.50 19.25
N ASP A 2 -3.92 -2.26 18.65
CA ASP A 2 -4.96 -3.31 18.54
C ASP A 2 -4.42 -4.54 17.83
N SER A 3 -4.23 -5.62 18.60
CA SER A 3 -3.57 -6.87 18.18
C SER A 3 -4.14 -7.41 16.86
N SER A 4 -5.45 -7.27 16.63
CA SER A 4 -6.14 -7.79 15.45
C SER A 4 -5.74 -7.14 14.11
N TYR A 5 -5.46 -5.83 14.07
CA TYR A 5 -5.12 -5.14 12.82
C TYR A 5 -3.71 -5.49 12.34
N ALA A 6 -2.74 -5.42 13.24
CA ALA A 6 -1.37 -5.82 12.96
C ALA A 6 -1.28 -7.31 12.58
N VAL A 7 -2.06 -8.18 13.24
CA VAL A 7 -2.16 -9.61 12.86
C VAL A 7 -2.70 -9.75 11.44
N SER A 8 -3.75 -9.01 11.07
CA SER A 8 -4.29 -9.06 9.71
C SER A 8 -3.26 -8.61 8.66
N ILE A 9 -2.51 -7.54 8.94
CA ILE A 9 -1.41 -7.08 8.06
C ILE A 9 -0.32 -8.14 7.94
N ASN A 10 0.19 -8.69 9.05
CA ASN A 10 1.24 -9.71 9.02
C ASN A 10 0.80 -11.01 8.35
N LYS A 11 -0.49 -11.35 8.40
CA LYS A 11 -1.03 -12.52 7.70
C LYS A 11 -1.28 -12.25 6.21
N ALA A 12 -1.61 -11.02 5.83
CA ALA A 12 -1.80 -10.62 4.43
C ALA A 12 -0.45 -10.40 3.71
N ILE A 13 0.47 -9.68 4.34
CA ILE A 13 1.79 -9.31 3.82
C ILE A 13 2.83 -10.19 4.50
N ASN A 14 3.11 -11.35 3.89
CA ASN A 14 4.04 -12.35 4.40
C ASN A 14 4.93 -12.89 3.26
N THR A 15 6.02 -13.57 3.62
CA THR A 15 7.05 -14.05 2.69
C THR A 15 6.65 -15.26 1.84
N GLN A 16 5.50 -15.88 2.11
CA GLN A 16 5.07 -17.07 1.38
C GLN A 16 4.66 -16.69 -0.05
N GLU A 17 5.16 -17.38 -1.08
CA GLU A 17 4.79 -17.17 -2.49
C GLU A 17 3.41 -17.74 -2.83
N VAL A 18 2.41 -17.21 -2.14
CA VAL A 18 0.99 -17.53 -2.33
C VAL A 18 0.19 -16.25 -2.41
N ALA A 19 -0.98 -16.33 -3.04
CA ALA A 19 -1.91 -15.21 -3.12
C ALA A 19 -2.21 -14.62 -1.73
N VAL A 20 -2.48 -13.31 -1.70
CA VAL A 20 -2.91 -12.64 -0.46
C VAL A 20 -4.20 -13.26 0.02
N LYS A 21 -4.22 -13.70 1.28
CA LYS A 21 -5.41 -14.27 1.90
C LYS A 21 -6.52 -13.21 1.98
N GLU A 22 -7.55 -13.36 1.16
CA GLU A 22 -8.64 -12.38 1.00
C GLU A 22 -9.32 -12.02 2.32
N LYS A 23 -9.48 -12.98 3.25
CA LYS A 23 -10.00 -12.73 4.61
C LYS A 23 -9.22 -11.61 5.32
N HIS A 24 -7.89 -11.62 5.23
CA HIS A 24 -7.05 -10.65 5.91
C HIS A 24 -7.02 -9.31 5.17
N ALA A 25 -7.02 -9.32 3.83
CA ALA A 25 -7.15 -8.10 3.04
C ALA A 25 -8.47 -7.38 3.33
N ARG A 26 -9.60 -8.10 3.36
CA ARG A 26 -10.92 -7.54 3.70
C ARG A 26 -10.95 -6.96 5.11
N ASN A 27 -10.38 -7.65 6.09
CA ASN A 27 -10.29 -7.14 7.46
C ASN A 27 -9.48 -5.83 7.54
N ILE A 28 -8.41 -5.70 6.75
CA ILE A 28 -7.62 -4.47 6.68
C ILE A 28 -8.47 -3.32 6.16
N LEU A 29 -9.23 -3.53 5.08
CA LEU A 29 -10.13 -2.51 4.52
C LEU A 29 -11.17 -2.04 5.57
N ILE A 30 -11.87 -2.99 6.19
CA ILE A 30 -12.90 -2.68 7.21
C ILE A 30 -12.31 -1.90 8.38
N LEU A 31 -11.17 -2.36 8.92
CA LEU A 31 -10.55 -1.72 10.09
C LEU A 31 -9.94 -0.35 9.74
N SER A 32 -9.52 -0.14 8.50
CA SER A 32 -9.03 1.16 8.04
C SER A 32 -10.12 2.24 8.04
N LEU A 33 -11.38 1.88 7.83
CA LEU A 33 -12.52 2.81 7.87
C LEU A 33 -12.67 3.45 9.26
N CYS A 34 -12.32 2.74 10.33
CA CYS A 34 -12.39 3.28 11.69
C CYS A 34 -11.08 3.92 12.16
N LYS A 35 -9.93 3.46 11.64
CA LYS A 35 -8.60 3.80 12.20
C LYS A 35 -7.72 4.66 11.29
N GLY A 36 -8.17 4.95 10.07
CA GLY A 36 -7.42 5.68 9.06
C GLY A 36 -6.15 4.95 8.59
N ALA A 37 -5.31 5.64 7.81
CA ALA A 37 -4.09 5.07 7.26
C ALA A 37 -2.93 5.02 8.27
N HIS A 38 -2.98 5.79 9.36
CA HIS A 38 -1.88 5.88 10.32
C HIS A 38 -1.49 4.52 10.90
N THR A 39 -2.49 3.75 11.33
CA THR A 39 -2.27 2.41 11.90
C THR A 39 -1.77 1.41 10.87
N PHE A 40 -2.13 1.58 9.59
CA PHE A 40 -1.64 0.76 8.49
C PHE A 40 -0.15 0.99 8.28
N TRP A 41 0.25 2.26 8.11
CA TRP A 41 1.65 2.63 7.93
C TRP A 41 2.53 2.27 9.14
N ALA A 42 2.01 2.41 10.36
CA ALA A 42 2.74 2.00 11.57
C ALA A 42 3.07 0.50 11.62
N ALA A 43 2.24 -0.35 11.02
CA ALA A 43 2.50 -1.78 10.91
C ALA A 43 3.38 -2.12 9.69
N VAL A 44 3.09 -1.51 8.54
CA VAL A 44 3.82 -1.75 7.28
C VAL A 44 5.28 -1.31 7.38
N ASN A 45 5.57 -0.18 8.03
CA ASN A 45 6.93 0.34 8.17
C ASN A 45 7.85 -0.58 9.00
N ARG A 46 7.30 -1.61 9.66
CA ARG A 46 8.07 -2.64 10.37
C ARG A 46 8.43 -3.84 9.48
N LEU A 47 7.87 -3.91 8.27
CA LEU A 47 8.11 -4.99 7.33
C LEU A 47 9.33 -4.65 6.45
N PRO A 48 10.23 -5.62 6.16
CA PRO A 48 11.39 -5.40 5.30
C PRO A 48 10.99 -5.42 3.81
N LEU A 49 10.12 -4.49 3.39
CA LEU A 49 9.59 -4.43 2.03
C LEU A 49 10.68 -4.26 0.98
N SER A 50 11.78 -3.60 1.33
CA SER A 50 12.92 -3.37 0.41
C SER A 50 13.80 -4.59 0.21
N SER A 51 13.72 -5.58 1.08
CA SER A 51 14.59 -6.77 1.06
C SER A 51 13.89 -8.03 0.54
N ASN A 52 12.57 -8.00 0.40
CA ASN A 52 11.81 -9.16 -0.05
C ASN A 52 10.71 -8.74 -1.05
N ALA A 53 10.88 -9.17 -2.30
CA ALA A 53 9.98 -8.79 -3.38
C ALA A 53 8.55 -9.32 -3.19
N VAL A 54 8.36 -10.48 -2.55
CA VAL A 54 7.03 -11.03 -2.23
C VAL A 54 6.30 -10.13 -1.24
N LEU A 55 7.00 -9.65 -0.20
CA LEU A 55 6.44 -8.67 0.73
C LEU A 55 6.08 -7.37 0.03
N CYS A 56 6.99 -6.83 -0.80
CA CYS A 56 6.75 -5.61 -1.55
C CYS A 56 5.52 -5.72 -2.46
N TRP A 57 5.42 -6.81 -3.22
CA TRP A 57 4.30 -7.04 -4.11
C TRP A 57 2.97 -7.17 -3.35
N LYS A 58 2.95 -7.95 -2.26
CA LYS A 58 1.75 -8.09 -1.42
C LYS A 58 1.35 -6.80 -0.74
N PHE A 59 2.33 -5.99 -0.31
CA PHE A 59 2.09 -4.64 0.17
C PHE A 59 1.40 -3.81 -0.92
N CYS A 60 1.95 -3.77 -2.14
CA CYS A 60 1.36 -3.03 -3.25
C CYS A 60 -0.08 -3.48 -3.51
N HIS A 61 -0.35 -4.78 -3.49
CA HIS A 61 -1.69 -5.33 -3.69
C HIS A 61 -2.68 -4.91 -2.60
N VAL A 62 -2.31 -5.06 -1.32
CA VAL A 62 -3.16 -4.67 -0.19
C VAL A 62 -3.38 -3.16 -0.19
N PHE A 63 -2.32 -2.38 -0.43
CA PHE A 63 -2.39 -0.94 -0.45
C PHE A 63 -3.20 -0.42 -1.64
N HIS A 64 -3.11 -1.04 -2.82
CA HIS A 64 -3.97 -0.72 -3.96
C HIS A 64 -5.45 -0.87 -3.60
N LYS A 65 -5.83 -1.98 -2.96
CA LYS A 65 -7.20 -2.18 -2.47
C LYS A 65 -7.58 -1.10 -1.44
N LEU A 66 -6.66 -0.77 -0.53
CA LEU A 66 -6.88 0.27 0.48
C LEU A 66 -7.11 1.67 -0.13
N LEU A 67 -6.39 2.01 -1.20
CA LEU A 67 -6.60 3.25 -1.95
C LEU A 67 -7.93 3.29 -2.71
N ARG A 68 -8.56 2.14 -2.95
CA ARG A 68 -9.84 2.05 -3.68
C ARG A 68 -11.03 2.05 -2.73
N ASP A 69 -11.00 1.19 -1.72
CA ASP A 69 -12.17 0.86 -0.89
C ASP A 69 -11.96 1.22 0.61
N GLY A 70 -10.83 1.84 0.95
CA GLY A 70 -10.50 2.25 2.32
C GLY A 70 -11.08 3.60 2.72
N HIS A 71 -10.67 4.08 3.89
CA HIS A 71 -11.10 5.40 4.39
C HIS A 71 -10.74 6.54 3.40
N PRO A 72 -11.61 7.54 3.17
CA PRO A 72 -11.37 8.60 2.18
C PRO A 72 -10.05 9.37 2.37
N ASN A 73 -9.63 9.55 3.63
CA ASN A 73 -8.37 10.23 3.94
C ASN A 73 -7.12 9.37 3.72
N VAL A 74 -7.24 8.07 3.39
CA VAL A 74 -6.07 7.20 3.18
C VAL A 74 -5.13 7.79 2.15
N ILE A 75 -5.66 8.31 1.03
CA ILE A 75 -4.82 8.91 -0.02
C ILE A 75 -4.05 10.11 0.52
N LYS A 76 -4.75 11.06 1.16
CA LYS A 76 -4.14 12.28 1.74
C LYS A 76 -3.07 11.94 2.78
N ASP A 77 -3.40 11.06 3.72
CA ASP A 77 -2.52 10.63 4.80
C ASP A 77 -1.28 9.87 4.27
N SER A 78 -1.43 9.15 3.17
CA SER A 78 -0.35 8.34 2.59
C SER A 78 0.65 9.15 1.78
N MET A 79 0.31 10.38 1.37
CA MET A 79 1.21 11.23 0.58
C MET A 79 2.54 11.51 1.27
N ARG A 80 2.57 11.52 2.61
CA ARG A 80 3.80 11.68 3.39
C ARG A 80 4.84 10.59 3.12
N ASN A 81 4.42 9.39 2.70
CA ASN A 81 5.30 8.26 2.41
C ASN A 81 5.65 8.16 0.91
N LYS A 82 5.22 9.12 0.07
CA LYS A 82 5.45 9.08 -1.38
C LYS A 82 6.95 9.03 -1.72
N ALA A 83 7.78 9.77 -1.00
CA ALA A 83 9.23 9.78 -1.21
C ALA A 83 9.82 8.37 -1.02
N ASP A 84 9.51 7.73 0.10
CA ASP A 84 9.96 6.37 0.41
C ASP A 84 9.50 5.36 -0.65
N LEU A 85 8.25 5.45 -1.12
CA LEU A 85 7.74 4.59 -2.20
C LEU A 85 8.49 4.82 -3.52
N THR A 86 8.84 6.08 -3.81
CA THR A 86 9.58 6.45 -5.02
C THR A 86 10.99 5.86 -4.99
N ASP A 87 11.67 5.97 -3.86
CA ASP A 87 13.02 5.44 -3.69
C ASP A 87 13.03 3.90 -3.69
N MET A 88 12.06 3.28 -3.03
CA MET A 88 11.86 1.82 -3.09
C MET A 88 11.61 1.34 -4.52
N SER A 89 10.81 2.07 -5.30
CA SER A 89 10.55 1.78 -6.72
C SER A 89 11.83 1.85 -7.55
N ARG A 90 12.67 2.87 -7.33
CA ARG A 90 13.95 3.04 -8.04
C ARG A 90 14.90 1.89 -7.71
N MET A 91 15.07 1.59 -6.42
CA MET A 91 15.89 0.49 -5.93
C MET A 91 15.48 -0.85 -6.57
N TRP A 92 14.18 -1.19 -6.55
CA TRP A 92 13.67 -2.40 -7.20
C TRP A 92 13.87 -2.41 -8.72
N GLY A 93 13.92 -1.25 -9.36
CA GLY A 93 14.16 -1.10 -10.79
C GLY A 93 15.60 -1.40 -11.22
N HIS A 94 16.57 -1.28 -10.31
CA HIS A 94 17.97 -1.62 -10.57
C HIS A 94 18.24 -3.12 -10.49
N LEU A 95 17.35 -3.89 -9.86
CA LEU A 95 17.45 -5.35 -9.77
C LEU A 95 16.96 -5.96 -11.08
N SER A 96 17.90 -6.45 -11.88
CA SER A 96 17.66 -7.00 -13.22
C SER A 96 16.93 -8.35 -13.22
N GLU A 97 17.05 -9.11 -12.14
CA GLU A 97 16.56 -10.49 -11.98
C GLU A 97 15.45 -10.63 -10.93
N GLY A 98 14.62 -11.66 -11.09
CA GLY A 98 13.52 -11.97 -10.18
C GLY A 98 12.34 -10.99 -10.26
N TYR A 99 11.59 -10.88 -9.17
CA TYR A 99 10.36 -10.07 -9.09
C TYR A 99 10.61 -8.54 -8.95
N GLY A 100 11.87 -8.08 -8.94
CA GLY A 100 12.22 -6.68 -8.67
C GLY A 100 11.58 -5.69 -9.66
N LYS A 101 11.66 -5.96 -10.96
CA LYS A 101 11.01 -5.12 -11.99
C LYS A 101 9.50 -5.02 -11.80
N LEU A 102 8.83 -6.11 -11.40
CA LEU A 102 7.39 -6.11 -11.12
C LEU A 102 7.07 -5.23 -9.91
N CYS A 103 7.84 -5.32 -8.83
CA CYS A 103 7.71 -4.45 -7.66
C CYS A 103 7.91 -2.98 -8.03
N SER A 104 8.93 -2.67 -8.82
CA SER A 104 9.20 -1.30 -9.30
C SER A 104 8.01 -0.73 -10.08
N ILE A 105 7.48 -1.48 -11.04
CA ILE A 105 6.34 -1.05 -11.86
C ILE A 105 5.08 -0.88 -11.00
N TYR A 106 4.82 -1.80 -10.08
CA TYR A 106 3.63 -1.71 -9.23
C TYR A 106 3.72 -0.51 -8.26
N LEU A 107 4.88 -0.27 -7.65
CA LEU A 107 5.08 0.92 -6.82
C LEU A 107 4.87 2.21 -7.62
N LYS A 108 5.37 2.29 -8.86
CA LYS A 108 5.10 3.43 -9.76
C LYS A 108 3.59 3.60 -10.01
N LEU A 109 2.87 2.52 -10.29
CA LEU A 109 1.41 2.56 -10.48
C LEU A 109 0.70 3.13 -9.24
N ILE A 110 1.09 2.70 -8.04
CA ILE A 110 0.54 3.21 -6.78
C ILE A 110 0.82 4.71 -6.63
N ILE A 111 2.05 5.15 -6.87
CA ILE A 111 2.44 6.56 -6.77
C ILE A 111 1.62 7.41 -7.75
N THR A 112 1.55 6.99 -9.02
CA THR A 112 0.75 7.67 -10.05
C THR A 112 -0.73 7.74 -9.66
N LYS A 113 -1.29 6.67 -9.10
CA LYS A 113 -2.68 6.67 -8.59
C LYS A 113 -2.85 7.72 -7.49
N MET A 114 -1.98 7.78 -6.49
CA MET A 114 -2.07 8.77 -5.42
C MET A 114 -1.96 10.21 -5.96
N GLU A 115 -0.99 10.47 -6.84
CA GLU A 115 -0.82 11.79 -7.46
C GLU A 115 -2.03 12.21 -8.29
N PHE A 116 -2.60 11.29 -9.06
CA PHE A 116 -3.80 11.52 -9.83
C PHE A 116 -4.97 11.92 -8.91
N HIS A 117 -5.20 11.16 -7.84
CA HIS A 117 -6.25 11.48 -6.88
C HIS A 117 -6.03 12.84 -6.20
N ILE A 118 -4.81 13.21 -5.82
CA ILE A 118 -4.54 14.52 -5.22
C ILE A 118 -4.80 15.66 -6.21
N LYS A 119 -4.38 15.50 -7.46
CA LYS A 119 -4.66 16.48 -8.52
C LYS A 119 -6.17 16.59 -8.74
N VAL A 120 -6.87 15.48 -8.98
CA VAL A 120 -8.32 15.50 -9.23
C VAL A 120 -9.08 16.05 -8.03
N SER A 121 -8.77 15.62 -6.80
CA SER A 121 -9.39 16.14 -5.58
C SER A 121 -9.06 17.62 -5.29
N CYS A 122 -8.00 18.20 -5.85
CA CYS A 122 -7.78 19.65 -5.76
C CYS A 122 -8.57 20.44 -6.81
N TYR A 123 -8.99 19.79 -7.89
CA TYR A 123 -9.94 20.35 -8.87
C TYR A 123 -11.41 20.08 -8.47
N ASP A 124 -11.68 19.06 -7.63
CA ASP A 124 -13.01 18.72 -7.12
C ASP A 124 -13.47 19.60 -5.95
N CYS A 125 -13.34 20.91 -6.11
CA CYS A 125 -14.42 21.79 -5.63
C CYS A 125 -15.67 21.68 -6.53
N ASN A 126 -15.74 20.75 -7.52
CA ASN A 126 -16.88 20.67 -8.43
C ASN A 126 -17.31 19.33 -9.03
N VAL A 127 -16.75 18.14 -8.78
CA VAL A 127 -17.43 16.91 -9.24
C VAL A 127 -17.21 15.71 -8.33
N ALA A 128 -18.30 15.26 -7.70
CA ALA A 128 -18.39 13.93 -7.12
C ALA A 128 -18.60 12.88 -8.22
N LEU A 129 -17.78 11.83 -8.24
CA LEU A 129 -18.07 10.53 -8.84
C LEU A 129 -17.59 9.41 -7.90
#